data_AF-A0A382W6N8-F1
#
_entry.id   AF-A0A382W6N8-F1
#
_cell.length_a   1.000
_cell.length_b   1.000
_cell.length_c   1.000
_cell.angle_alpha   90.00
_cell.angle_beta   90.00
_cell.angle_gamma   90.00
#
_symmetry.space_group_name_H-M   'P 1'
#
loop_
_entity.id
_entity.type
_entity.pdbx_description
1 polymer ?
#
loop_
_entity_poly.entity_id
_entity_poly.type
_entity_poly.pdbx_seq_one_letter_code
_entity_poly.pdbx_strand_id
1 'polypeptide(L)'
;LYHLHNSAMSTSNTRNKIVSWFKQEREHEEDVVGYSDVESTTIDDYCKNNNIDVDFLKLDTEGSEYEILKGSELQLTKNILGVRSEVSFDNIFENSALFSTMHDFMLDHGYYLLNIDYDGKGDFKNPAVNCNGKYGVLMYCDAVWLRRIDWLFDSMHKDTVTNTIKYAVFCINNNAVDVALEVLLSAKNDHNINFSAIVDTKLYNHLDYLIHKHFYGLKWQPGQLISNHQKIYYNIFGKKMLETQEYNQSNMMNPT
;
A
#
# COMPACT_ATOMS: atom_id res chain seq x y z
N LEU A 1 16.90 28.11 4.50
CA LEU A 1 16.31 26.90 5.12
C LEU A 1 15.19 27.34 6.04
N TYR A 2 14.10 27.78 5.43
CA TYR A 2 12.84 28.09 6.08
C TYR A 2 11.91 26.97 5.62
N HIS A 3 11.61 26.01 6.49
CA HIS A 3 10.45 25.10 6.46
C HIS A 3 10.70 24.10 7.58
N LEU A 4 9.82 24.14 8.59
CA LEU A 4 9.57 23.20 9.71
C LEU A 4 9.23 23.99 10.99
N HIS A 5 8.41 25.04 10.88
CA HIS A 5 7.42 25.27 11.93
C HIS A 5 6.31 24.26 11.64
N ASN A 6 6.44 23.04 12.16
CA ASN A 6 5.39 22.04 12.03
C ASN A 6 4.16 22.58 12.75
N SER A 7 3.10 22.81 11.98
CA SER A 7 1.77 23.18 12.44
C SER A 7 1.24 22.10 13.39
N ALA A 8 0.60 22.53 14.49
CA ALA A 8 -0.01 21.70 15.51
C ALA A 8 -0.67 20.43 14.94
N MET A 9 -0.22 19.25 15.37
CA MET A 9 -0.84 17.98 15.01
C MET A 9 -1.94 17.67 16.03
N SER A 10 -3.18 17.51 15.56
CA SER A 10 -4.26 16.97 16.38
C SER A 10 -4.12 15.45 16.44
N THR A 11 -4.01 14.88 17.63
CA THR A 11 -4.02 13.43 17.85
C THR A 11 -5.17 13.04 18.78
N SER A 12 -5.76 11.87 18.54
CA SER A 12 -6.76 11.27 19.41
C SER A 12 -6.12 10.48 20.56
N ASN A 13 -4.82 10.16 20.47
CA ASN A 13 -4.12 9.33 21.44
C ASN A 13 -3.04 10.10 22.17
N THR A 14 -2.92 9.83 23.48
CA THR A 14 -1.82 10.38 24.27
C THR A 14 -0.54 9.67 23.90
N ARG A 15 0.52 10.41 23.56
CA ARG A 15 1.86 9.83 23.34
C ARG A 15 2.44 9.37 24.66
N ASN A 16 3.08 8.20 24.65
CA ASN A 16 3.65 7.60 25.85
C ASN A 16 4.89 8.39 26.31
N LYS A 17 4.79 9.02 27.49
CA LYS A 17 5.84 9.86 28.07
C LYS A 17 7.12 9.10 28.45
N ILE A 18 7.04 7.77 28.58
CA ILE A 18 8.15 6.91 28.98
C ILE A 18 9.04 6.56 27.79
N VAL A 19 8.51 6.66 26.56
CA VAL A 19 9.25 6.45 25.31
C VAL A 19 10.28 7.58 25.18
N SER A 20 11.42 7.40 25.84
CA SER A 20 12.53 8.37 25.94
C SER A 20 13.15 8.74 24.60
N TRP A 21 12.72 8.04 23.54
CA TRP A 21 13.19 8.08 22.17
C TRP A 21 12.95 9.43 21.47
N PHE A 22 11.96 10.24 21.92
CA PHE A 22 11.59 11.54 21.32
C PHE A 22 12.15 12.78 22.03
N LYS A 23 12.95 12.63 23.10
CA LYS A 23 13.38 13.78 23.93
C LYS A 23 14.13 14.90 23.19
N GLN A 24 14.80 14.59 22.08
CA GLN A 24 15.56 15.58 21.29
C GLN A 24 14.81 16.09 20.06
N GLU A 25 13.94 15.29 19.44
CA GLU A 25 13.17 15.71 18.26
C GLU A 25 12.08 16.73 18.60
N ARG A 26 11.74 16.85 19.88
CA ARG A 26 10.52 17.53 20.34
C ARG A 26 10.73 18.52 21.46
N GLU A 27 11.92 19.11 21.55
CA GLU A 27 12.17 20.30 22.39
C GLU A 27 11.24 21.49 22.00
N HIS A 28 10.58 21.41 20.84
CA HIS A 28 9.67 22.41 20.30
C HIS A 28 8.22 21.93 20.11
N GLU A 29 7.83 20.74 20.61
CA GLU A 29 6.43 20.33 20.56
C GLU A 29 5.64 21.17 21.57
N GLU A 30 4.67 21.96 21.08
CA GLU A 30 3.90 22.90 21.88
C GLU A 30 2.96 22.17 22.87
N ASP A 31 2.66 22.82 24.00
CA ASP A 31 1.68 22.35 24.96
C ASP A 31 0.29 22.17 24.30
N VAL A 32 -0.50 21.22 24.78
CA VAL A 32 -1.87 21.01 24.30
C VAL A 32 -2.69 22.30 24.50
N VAL A 33 -3.09 22.93 23.39
CA VAL A 33 -3.80 24.22 23.39
C VAL A 33 -5.33 24.09 23.55
N GLY A 34 -5.89 22.89 23.43
CA GLY A 34 -7.32 22.65 23.57
C GLY A 34 -7.74 21.21 23.32
N TYR A 35 -9.00 20.90 23.65
CA TYR A 35 -9.65 19.62 23.40
C TYR A 35 -10.99 19.86 22.70
N SER A 36 -11.36 19.00 21.77
CA SER A 36 -12.65 19.00 21.11
C SER A 36 -13.19 17.58 21.01
N ASP A 37 -14.44 17.38 21.44
CA ASP A 37 -15.14 16.13 21.20
C ASP A 37 -15.54 16.02 19.73
N VAL A 38 -15.31 14.85 19.14
CA VAL A 38 -15.65 14.55 17.75
C VAL A 38 -16.45 13.26 17.71
N GLU A 39 -17.60 13.27 17.04
CA GLU A 39 -18.36 12.05 16.80
C GLU A 39 -17.57 11.12 15.85
N SER A 40 -17.40 9.87 16.24
CA SER A 40 -16.73 8.84 15.46
C SER A 40 -17.70 7.72 15.09
N THR A 41 -17.39 7.02 14.01
CA THR A 41 -18.13 5.85 13.53
C THR A 41 -17.16 4.80 13.01
N THR A 42 -17.65 3.58 12.80
CA THR A 42 -16.87 2.49 12.21
C THR A 42 -16.84 2.61 10.68
N ILE A 43 -15.82 2.03 10.04
CA ILE A 43 -15.77 1.95 8.58
C ILE A 43 -16.97 1.16 8.06
N ASP A 44 -17.34 0.07 8.74
CA ASP A 44 -18.47 -0.76 8.37
C ASP A 44 -19.80 0.00 8.40
N ASP A 45 -20.08 0.75 9.47
CA ASP A 45 -21.31 1.53 9.57
C ASP A 45 -21.33 2.68 8.56
N TYR A 46 -20.21 3.36 8.37
CA TYR A 46 -20.10 4.40 7.35
C TYR A 46 -20.38 3.84 5.95
N CYS A 47 -19.74 2.72 5.59
CA CYS A 47 -19.90 2.07 4.29
C CYS A 47 -21.35 1.60 4.08
N LYS A 48 -21.95 0.99 5.10
CA LYS A 48 -23.35 0.55 5.08
C LYS A 48 -24.31 1.71 4.87
N ASN A 49 -24.16 2.79 5.63
CA ASN A 49 -25.06 3.94 5.59
C ASN A 49 -24.95 4.74 4.28
N ASN A 50 -23.79 4.69 3.62
CA ASN A 50 -23.54 5.39 2.35
C ASN A 50 -23.60 4.47 1.12
N ASN A 51 -23.86 3.18 1.29
CA ASN A 51 -23.83 2.17 0.23
C ASN A 51 -22.51 2.19 -0.56
N ILE A 52 -21.39 2.24 0.18
CA ILE A 52 -20.02 2.24 -0.34
C ILE A 52 -19.38 0.89 -0.04
N ASP A 53 -18.61 0.39 -1.00
CA ASP A 53 -17.74 -0.76 -0.85
C ASP A 53 -16.30 -0.31 -1.10
N VAL A 54 -15.41 -0.63 -0.18
CA VAL A 54 -14.03 -0.15 -0.20
C VAL A 54 -13.10 -1.22 -0.76
N ASP A 55 -12.28 -0.84 -1.74
CA ASP A 55 -11.29 -1.74 -2.33
C ASP A 55 -9.98 -1.79 -1.53
N PHE A 56 -9.58 -0.67 -0.92
CA PHE A 56 -8.31 -0.52 -0.22
C PHE A 56 -8.42 0.40 0.99
N LEU A 57 -7.63 0.14 2.03
CA LEU A 57 -7.48 1.07 3.16
C LEU A 57 -6.04 1.60 3.25
N LYS A 58 -5.91 2.91 3.48
CA LYS A 58 -4.66 3.56 3.92
C LYS A 58 -4.91 4.22 5.27
N LEU A 59 -4.19 3.77 6.30
CA LEU A 59 -4.36 4.23 7.69
C LEU A 59 -3.11 4.96 8.16
N ASP A 60 -3.32 6.14 8.72
CA ASP A 60 -2.29 7.09 9.17
C ASP A 60 -3.00 8.04 10.16
N THR A 61 -3.23 7.53 11.37
CA THR A 61 -4.16 8.11 12.36
C THR A 61 -3.54 8.31 13.74
N GLU A 62 -2.21 8.22 13.83
CA GLU A 62 -1.44 8.43 15.06
C GLU A 62 -1.97 7.59 16.24
N GLY A 63 -2.07 6.27 16.05
CA GLY A 63 -2.27 5.29 17.12
C GLY A 63 -3.66 4.63 17.20
N SER A 64 -4.60 5.02 16.33
CA SER A 64 -5.95 4.42 16.29
C SER A 64 -6.15 3.38 15.19
N GLU A 65 -5.08 3.00 14.48
CA GLU A 65 -5.12 2.13 13.31
C GLU A 65 -5.81 0.79 13.60
N TYR A 66 -5.48 0.17 14.74
CA TYR A 66 -6.06 -1.11 15.11
C TYR A 66 -7.56 -1.03 15.45
N GLU A 67 -8.01 0.06 16.07
CA GLU A 67 -9.44 0.26 16.34
C GLU A 67 -10.23 0.47 15.04
N ILE A 68 -9.64 1.18 14.07
CA ILE A 68 -10.22 1.36 12.74
C ILE A 68 -10.31 0.01 12.01
N LEU A 69 -9.28 -0.82 12.10
CA LEU A 69 -9.30 -2.17 11.51
C LEU A 69 -10.41 -3.04 12.10
N LYS A 70 -10.56 -3.07 13.43
CA LYS A 70 -11.69 -3.76 14.10
C LYS A 70 -13.05 -3.19 13.68
N GLY A 71 -13.14 -1.88 13.45
CA GLY A 71 -14.33 -1.24 12.90
C GLY A 71 -14.56 -1.48 11.40
N SER A 72 -13.78 -2.34 10.75
CA SER A 72 -13.84 -2.61 9.31
C SER A 72 -13.96 -4.11 8.96
N GLU A 73 -14.24 -4.98 9.93
CA GLU A 73 -14.26 -6.44 9.76
C GLU A 73 -15.18 -6.91 8.63
N LEU A 74 -16.36 -6.29 8.46
CA LEU A 74 -17.28 -6.65 7.38
C LEU A 74 -16.69 -6.26 6.02
N GLN A 75 -16.10 -5.06 5.89
CA GLN A 75 -15.45 -4.64 4.64
C GLN A 75 -14.20 -5.47 4.32
N LEU A 76 -13.38 -5.81 5.34
CA LEU A 76 -12.24 -6.73 5.21
C LEU A 76 -12.70 -8.09 4.68
N THR A 77 -13.79 -8.61 5.24
CA THR A 77 -14.36 -9.89 4.79
C THR A 77 -14.98 -9.79 3.40
N LYS A 78 -15.56 -8.65 3.02
CA LYS A 78 -16.38 -8.53 1.82
C LYS A 78 -15.61 -8.10 0.57
N ASN A 79 -14.78 -7.06 0.65
CA ASN A 79 -14.28 -6.35 -0.54
C ASN A 79 -12.82 -5.92 -0.50
N ILE A 80 -12.27 -5.54 0.65
CA ILE A 80 -10.95 -4.93 0.71
C ILE A 80 -9.90 -5.92 0.17
N LEU A 81 -9.12 -5.49 -0.82
CA LEU A 81 -8.07 -6.27 -1.47
C LEU A 81 -6.70 -6.06 -0.82
N GLY A 82 -6.48 -4.89 -0.22
CA GLY A 82 -5.22 -4.54 0.41
C GLY A 82 -5.34 -3.42 1.43
N VAL A 83 -4.44 -3.44 2.40
CA VAL A 83 -4.36 -2.46 3.49
C VAL A 83 -2.93 -1.97 3.59
N ARG A 84 -2.75 -0.66 3.68
CA ARG A 84 -1.49 -0.02 4.08
C ARG A 84 -1.74 0.73 5.37
N SER A 85 -0.91 0.53 6.38
CA SER A 85 -1.05 1.21 7.67
C SER A 85 0.29 1.58 8.22
N GLU A 86 0.37 2.75 8.88
CA GLU A 86 1.42 2.97 9.86
C GLU A 86 1.29 1.91 10.96
N VAL A 87 2.42 1.35 11.39
CA VAL A 87 2.50 0.37 12.47
C VAL A 87 3.59 0.78 13.44
N SER A 88 3.35 0.56 14.73
CA SER A 88 4.33 0.82 15.78
C SER A 88 5.01 -0.47 16.23
N PHE A 89 6.32 -0.41 16.45
CA PHE A 89 7.15 -1.51 16.98
C PHE A 89 7.52 -1.33 18.46
N ASP A 90 7.19 -0.17 19.03
CA ASP A 90 7.22 0.12 20.47
C ASP A 90 5.99 0.95 20.84
N ASN A 91 5.72 1.13 22.12
CA ASN A 91 4.51 1.76 22.65
C ASN A 91 4.55 3.29 22.53
N ILE A 92 4.62 3.81 21.30
CA ILE A 92 4.70 5.25 20.99
C ILE A 92 3.49 6.00 21.55
N PHE A 93 2.30 5.42 21.44
CA PHE A 93 1.07 5.94 22.01
C PHE A 93 0.62 5.06 23.19
N GLU A 94 -0.04 5.68 24.16
CA GLU A 94 -0.63 4.98 25.28
C GLU A 94 -1.78 4.09 24.77
N ASN A 95 -1.73 2.80 25.12
CA ASN A 95 -2.73 1.79 24.74
C ASN A 95 -2.89 1.53 23.23
N SER A 96 -1.96 1.97 22.37
CA SER A 96 -1.99 1.60 20.95
C SER A 96 -1.51 0.17 20.74
N ALA A 97 -2.09 -0.52 19.75
CA ALA A 97 -1.61 -1.83 19.33
C ALA A 97 -0.22 -1.74 18.67
N LEU A 98 0.59 -2.77 18.88
CA LEU A 98 1.85 -2.94 18.15
C LEU A 98 1.62 -3.68 16.82
N PHE A 99 2.62 -3.63 15.95
CA PHE A 99 2.66 -4.37 14.69
C PHE A 99 2.24 -5.84 14.85
N SER A 100 2.69 -6.53 15.90
CA SER A 100 2.36 -7.93 16.12
C SER A 100 0.85 -8.15 16.23
N THR A 101 0.15 -7.33 17.03
CA THR A 101 -1.29 -7.43 17.24
C THR A 101 -2.06 -7.13 15.96
N MET A 102 -1.64 -6.10 15.22
CA MET A 102 -2.24 -5.78 13.92
C MET A 102 -1.98 -6.89 12.89
N HIS A 103 -0.77 -7.44 12.87
CA HIS A 103 -0.41 -8.49 11.93
C HIS A 103 -1.22 -9.77 12.19
N ASP A 104 -1.34 -10.19 13.45
CA ASP A 104 -2.13 -11.35 13.84
C ASP A 104 -3.60 -11.17 13.41
N PHE A 105 -4.18 -10.00 13.68
CA PHE A 105 -5.53 -9.66 13.23
C PHE A 105 -5.67 -9.75 11.70
N MET A 106 -4.73 -9.22 10.93
CA MET A 106 -4.77 -9.31 9.46
C MET A 106 -4.65 -10.77 8.97
N LEU A 107 -3.83 -11.61 9.63
CA LEU A 107 -3.73 -13.04 9.31
C LEU A 107 -5.06 -13.76 9.55
N ASP A 108 -5.73 -13.48 10.68
CA ASP A 108 -7.03 -14.06 11.02
C ASP A 108 -8.12 -13.71 10.00
N HIS A 109 -7.98 -12.56 9.32
CA HIS A 109 -8.90 -12.10 8.26
C HIS A 109 -8.50 -12.58 6.85
N GLY A 110 -7.54 -13.49 6.73
CA GLY A 110 -7.14 -14.04 5.43
C GLY A 110 -6.29 -13.08 4.58
N TYR A 111 -5.53 -12.20 5.23
CA TYR A 111 -4.51 -11.38 4.59
C TYR A 111 -3.10 -11.93 4.84
N TYR A 112 -2.13 -11.34 4.16
CA TYR A 112 -0.72 -11.62 4.33
C TYR A 112 0.11 -10.38 4.19
N LEU A 113 1.22 -10.34 4.91
CA LEU A 113 2.15 -9.24 4.83
C LEU A 113 2.84 -9.28 3.45
N LEU A 114 2.61 -8.24 2.66
CA LEU A 114 3.29 -8.02 1.38
C LEU A 114 4.65 -7.38 1.62
N ASN A 115 4.68 -6.28 2.38
CA ASN A 115 5.88 -5.50 2.59
C ASN A 115 5.88 -4.76 3.93
N ILE A 116 7.07 -4.44 4.40
CA ILE A 116 7.33 -3.48 5.47
C ILE A 116 8.29 -2.44 4.89
N ASP A 117 7.87 -1.18 4.87
CA ASP A 117 8.66 -0.08 4.31
C ASP A 117 9.72 0.37 5.32
N TYR A 118 10.69 -0.50 5.57
CA TYR A 118 11.85 -0.26 6.42
C TYR A 118 13.14 -0.53 5.66
N ASP A 119 13.90 0.53 5.39
CA ASP A 119 15.18 0.47 4.67
C ASP A 119 16.40 0.36 5.62
N GLY A 120 16.16 0.09 6.91
CA GLY A 120 17.22 0.03 7.91
C GLY A 120 17.47 1.34 8.66
N LYS A 121 16.64 2.37 8.44
CA LYS A 121 16.74 3.69 9.06
C LYS A 121 15.56 3.94 9.99
N GLY A 122 15.84 4.14 11.26
CA GLY A 122 14.85 4.52 12.27
C GLY A 122 15.28 5.78 13.02
N ASP A 123 14.71 5.99 14.20
CA ASP A 123 14.94 7.20 15.00
C ASP A 123 16.39 7.30 15.46
N PHE A 124 17.04 8.43 15.16
CA PHE A 124 18.42 8.68 15.55
C PHE A 124 18.59 8.64 17.08
N LYS A 125 19.64 7.96 17.55
CA LYS A 125 20.06 8.03 18.97
C LYS A 125 21.28 8.91 19.19
N ASN A 126 22.04 9.13 18.13
CA ASN A 126 23.23 9.96 18.12
C ASN A 126 23.41 10.49 16.69
N PRO A 127 23.68 11.80 16.49
CA PRO A 127 23.90 12.35 15.16
C PRO A 127 25.20 11.85 14.49
N ALA A 128 26.12 11.25 15.22
CA ALA A 128 27.37 10.69 14.71
C ALA A 128 27.16 9.30 14.05
N VAL A 129 26.26 9.22 13.06
CA VAL A 129 25.98 8.00 12.30
C VAL A 129 26.14 8.24 10.80
N ASN A 130 26.43 7.16 10.06
CA ASN A 130 26.46 7.21 8.60
C ASN A 130 25.03 7.16 8.05
N CYS A 131 24.54 8.27 7.49
CA CYS A 131 23.18 8.36 6.92
C CYS A 131 22.95 7.50 5.67
N ASN A 132 24.02 6.99 5.04
CA ASN A 132 23.95 6.05 3.93
C ASN A 132 23.89 4.58 4.39
N GLY A 133 24.02 4.31 5.69
CA GLY A 133 23.94 2.97 6.27
C GLY A 133 22.67 2.77 7.11
N LYS A 134 22.61 1.65 7.83
CA LYS A 134 21.58 1.41 8.85
C LYS A 134 21.86 2.24 10.08
N TYR A 135 20.81 2.80 10.68
CA TYR A 135 20.93 3.58 11.91
C TYR A 135 19.61 3.65 12.66
N GLY A 136 19.70 4.09 13.92
CA GLY A 136 18.55 4.37 14.75
C GLY A 136 17.83 3.12 15.23
N VAL A 137 16.65 3.33 15.81
CA VAL A 137 15.76 2.27 16.28
C VAL A 137 14.46 2.35 15.50
N LEU A 138 14.00 1.21 14.98
CA LEU A 138 12.71 1.12 14.32
C LEU A 138 11.59 1.32 15.35
N MET A 139 10.97 2.49 15.31
CA MET A 139 9.84 2.83 16.19
C MET A 139 8.51 2.61 15.48
N TYR A 140 8.43 3.03 14.22
CA TYR A 140 7.26 2.88 13.37
C TYR A 140 7.69 2.82 11.91
N CYS A 141 6.84 2.27 11.06
CA CYS A 141 6.93 2.38 9.60
C CYS A 141 5.58 2.00 8.98
N ASP A 142 5.50 2.01 7.65
CA ASP A 142 4.33 1.47 6.96
C ASP A 142 4.46 -0.04 6.76
N ALA A 143 3.39 -0.77 7.05
CA ALA A 143 3.20 -2.16 6.66
C ALA A 143 2.09 -2.26 5.61
N VAL A 144 2.26 -3.18 4.67
CA VAL A 144 1.31 -3.43 3.58
C VAL A 144 0.86 -4.88 3.65
N TRP A 145 -0.44 -5.10 3.71
CA TRP A 145 -1.06 -6.41 3.63
C TRP A 145 -1.91 -6.54 2.38
N LEU A 146 -1.94 -7.76 1.85
CA LEU A 146 -2.75 -8.15 0.72
C LEU A 146 -3.65 -9.31 1.10
N ARG A 147 -4.83 -9.34 0.50
CA ARG A 147 -5.73 -10.46 0.62
C ARG A 147 -5.17 -11.68 -0.11
N ARG A 148 -5.38 -12.89 0.39
CA ARG A 148 -4.91 -14.12 -0.28
C ARG A 148 -5.51 -14.24 -1.69
N ILE A 149 -4.69 -14.66 -2.64
CA ILE A 149 -5.08 -14.78 -4.06
C ILE A 149 -6.23 -15.78 -4.29
N ASP A 150 -6.34 -16.83 -3.47
CA ASP A 150 -7.43 -17.81 -3.56
C ASP A 150 -8.80 -17.14 -3.40
N TRP A 151 -8.88 -16.10 -2.55
CA TRP A 151 -10.09 -15.32 -2.41
C TRP A 151 -10.40 -14.52 -3.67
N LEU A 152 -9.38 -13.92 -4.30
CA LEU A 152 -9.53 -13.10 -5.50
C LEU A 152 -10.19 -13.88 -6.64
N PHE A 153 -9.85 -15.16 -6.79
CA PHE A 153 -10.36 -16.03 -7.85
C PHE A 153 -11.49 -16.97 -7.43
N ASP A 154 -12.05 -16.82 -6.22
CA ASP A 154 -13.23 -17.57 -5.82
C ASP A 154 -14.44 -17.16 -6.68
N SER A 155 -15.11 -18.17 -7.24
CA SER A 155 -16.31 -18.07 -8.06
C SER A 155 -17.49 -17.33 -7.41
N MET A 156 -17.49 -17.14 -6.09
CA MET A 156 -18.53 -16.40 -5.38
C MET A 156 -18.44 -14.87 -5.57
N HIS A 157 -17.34 -14.33 -6.09
CA HIS A 157 -17.14 -12.88 -6.22
C HIS A 157 -17.59 -12.33 -7.57
N LYS A 158 -18.37 -11.24 -7.53
CA LYS A 158 -19.10 -10.71 -8.69
C LYS A 158 -18.27 -9.92 -9.71
N ASP A 159 -17.01 -9.58 -9.41
CA ASP A 159 -16.15 -8.79 -10.31
C ASP A 159 -14.67 -9.17 -10.25
N THR A 160 -14.37 -10.42 -10.60
CA THR A 160 -13.00 -10.97 -10.62
C THR A 160 -12.08 -10.19 -11.56
N VAL A 161 -12.58 -9.73 -12.72
CA VAL A 161 -11.79 -9.01 -13.75
C VAL A 161 -11.29 -7.68 -13.19
N THR A 162 -12.18 -6.84 -12.67
CA THR A 162 -11.80 -5.53 -12.12
C THR A 162 -10.93 -5.68 -10.87
N ASN A 163 -11.29 -6.60 -9.97
CA ASN A 163 -10.52 -6.84 -8.75
C ASN A 163 -9.10 -7.31 -9.04
N THR A 164 -8.91 -8.13 -10.08
CA THR A 164 -7.57 -8.58 -10.48
C THR A 164 -6.70 -7.39 -10.90
N ILE A 165 -7.24 -6.46 -11.70
CA ILE A 165 -6.48 -5.27 -12.11
C ILE A 165 -6.23 -4.35 -10.93
N LYS A 166 -7.24 -4.09 -10.08
CA LYS A 166 -7.09 -3.29 -8.86
C LYS A 166 -5.98 -3.86 -7.97
N TYR A 167 -6.00 -5.17 -7.72
CA TYR A 167 -4.99 -5.88 -6.94
C TYR A 167 -3.59 -5.69 -7.52
N ALA A 168 -3.42 -5.92 -8.83
CA ALA A 168 -2.13 -5.75 -9.50
C ALA A 168 -1.62 -4.29 -9.44
N VAL A 169 -2.49 -3.30 -9.67
CA VAL A 169 -2.14 -1.87 -9.54
C VAL A 169 -1.72 -1.54 -8.12
N PHE A 170 -2.42 -2.06 -7.10
CA PHE A 170 -2.05 -1.86 -5.71
C PHE A 170 -0.68 -2.47 -5.38
N CYS A 171 -0.38 -3.67 -5.88
CA CYS A 171 0.93 -4.30 -5.75
C CYS A 171 2.04 -3.41 -6.36
N ILE A 172 1.85 -2.91 -7.59
CA ILE A 172 2.83 -2.04 -8.26
C ILE A 172 3.08 -0.76 -7.45
N ASN A 173 2.00 -0.13 -6.96
CA ASN A 173 2.09 1.09 -6.16
C ASN A 173 2.71 0.86 -4.77
N ASN A 174 2.84 -0.39 -4.33
CA ASN A 174 3.53 -0.79 -3.11
C ASN A 174 4.83 -1.57 -3.40
N ASN A 175 5.48 -1.28 -4.53
CA ASN A 175 6.79 -1.82 -4.93
C ASN A 175 6.86 -3.35 -5.13
N ALA A 176 5.73 -4.02 -5.34
CA ALA A 176 5.64 -5.46 -5.54
C ALA A 176 5.21 -5.82 -6.98
N VAL A 177 5.99 -5.38 -7.97
CA VAL A 177 5.66 -5.59 -9.40
C VAL A 177 5.71 -7.07 -9.79
N ASP A 178 6.59 -7.84 -9.17
CA ASP A 178 6.66 -9.29 -9.35
C ASP A 178 5.37 -10.00 -8.90
N VAL A 179 4.84 -9.64 -7.73
CA VAL A 179 3.54 -10.15 -7.24
C VAL A 179 2.41 -9.73 -8.17
N ALA A 180 2.43 -8.50 -8.67
CA ALA A 180 1.44 -8.03 -9.64
C ALA A 180 1.45 -8.86 -10.93
N LEU A 181 2.63 -9.15 -11.47
CA LEU A 181 2.80 -9.95 -12.69
C LEU A 181 2.34 -11.39 -12.48
N GLU A 182 2.67 -11.99 -11.34
CA GLU A 182 2.24 -13.34 -10.98
C GLU A 182 0.71 -13.45 -10.96
N VAL A 183 0.03 -12.51 -10.29
CA VAL A 183 -1.44 -12.46 -10.21
C VAL A 183 -2.07 -12.32 -11.61
N LEU A 184 -1.54 -11.44 -12.45
CA LEU A 184 -2.07 -11.23 -13.80
C LEU A 184 -1.84 -12.43 -14.72
N LEU A 185 -0.70 -13.11 -14.59
CA LEU A 185 -0.40 -14.32 -15.34
C LEU A 185 -1.24 -15.49 -14.86
N SER A 186 -1.43 -15.66 -13.56
CA SER A 186 -2.31 -16.70 -13.02
C SER A 186 -3.76 -16.48 -13.44
N ALA A 187 -4.23 -15.23 -13.40
CA ALA A 187 -5.55 -14.86 -13.92
C ALA A 187 -5.73 -15.33 -15.38
N LYS A 188 -4.72 -15.15 -16.24
CA LYS A 188 -4.76 -15.54 -17.65
C LYS A 188 -4.61 -17.03 -17.88
N ASN A 189 -3.62 -17.65 -17.26
CA ASN A 189 -3.18 -19.01 -17.55
C ASN A 189 -3.98 -20.06 -16.79
N ASP A 190 -4.31 -19.78 -15.53
CA ASP A 190 -4.89 -20.76 -14.61
C ASP A 190 -6.40 -20.56 -14.46
N HIS A 191 -6.85 -19.30 -14.53
CA HIS A 191 -8.26 -18.93 -14.29
C HIS A 191 -9.01 -18.46 -15.55
N ASN A 192 -8.35 -18.44 -16.73
CA ASN A 192 -8.94 -18.04 -18.03
C ASN A 192 -9.65 -16.66 -18.02
N ILE A 193 -9.15 -15.72 -17.22
CA ILE A 193 -9.72 -14.37 -17.09
C ILE A 193 -9.27 -13.51 -18.26
N ASN A 194 -10.25 -12.91 -18.96
CA ASN A 194 -9.99 -11.97 -20.04
C ASN A 194 -10.30 -10.52 -19.62
N PHE A 195 -9.34 -9.62 -19.83
CA PHE A 195 -9.46 -8.19 -19.53
C PHE A 195 -10.15 -7.38 -20.64
N SER A 196 -10.58 -8.01 -21.74
CA SER A 196 -11.21 -7.34 -22.88
C SER A 196 -12.45 -6.53 -22.48
N ALA A 197 -13.19 -6.96 -21.46
CA ALA A 197 -14.38 -6.26 -20.98
C ALA A 197 -14.10 -4.85 -20.40
N ILE A 198 -12.86 -4.57 -20.01
CA ILE A 198 -12.48 -3.30 -19.37
C ILE A 198 -11.34 -2.58 -20.10
N VAL A 199 -11.04 -2.97 -21.35
CA VAL A 199 -9.93 -2.41 -22.14
C VAL A 199 -10.03 -0.89 -22.33
N ASP A 200 -11.25 -0.35 -22.41
CA ASP A 200 -11.49 1.09 -22.61
C ASP A 200 -11.50 1.88 -21.30
N THR A 201 -11.27 1.23 -20.15
CA THR A 201 -11.31 1.90 -18.85
C THR A 201 -9.99 2.59 -18.52
N LYS A 202 -10.07 3.67 -17.71
CA LYS A 202 -8.88 4.32 -17.15
C LYS A 202 -8.03 3.36 -16.32
N LEU A 203 -8.68 2.42 -15.62
CA LEU A 203 -8.02 1.43 -14.79
C LEU A 203 -7.13 0.50 -15.62
N TYR A 204 -7.65 -0.05 -16.71
CA TYR A 204 -6.87 -0.88 -17.63
C TYR A 204 -5.70 -0.11 -18.25
N ASN A 205 -5.96 1.10 -18.76
CA ASN A 205 -4.93 1.95 -19.36
C ASN A 205 -3.84 2.32 -18.35
N HIS A 206 -4.19 2.51 -17.08
CA HIS A 206 -3.23 2.77 -16.02
C HIS A 206 -2.35 1.54 -15.72
N LEU A 207 -2.94 0.34 -15.61
CA LEU A 207 -2.17 -0.89 -15.43
C LEU A 207 -1.21 -1.13 -16.60
N ASP A 208 -1.71 -0.97 -17.83
CA ASP A 208 -0.92 -1.07 -19.05
C ASP A 208 0.30 -0.14 -19.00
N TYR A 209 0.06 1.15 -18.75
CA TYR A 209 1.11 2.14 -18.60
C TYR A 209 2.17 1.71 -17.56
N LEU A 210 1.74 1.27 -16.37
CA LEU A 210 2.64 0.88 -15.29
C LEU A 210 3.53 -0.30 -15.67
N ILE A 211 2.95 -1.38 -16.20
CA ILE A 211 3.70 -2.59 -16.59
C ILE A 211 4.62 -2.30 -17.77
N HIS A 212 4.15 -1.57 -18.76
CA HIS A 212 4.95 -1.22 -19.91
C HIS A 212 6.15 -0.36 -19.49
N LYS A 213 5.94 0.66 -18.67
CA LYS A 213 7.01 1.50 -18.14
C LYS A 213 8.02 0.69 -17.33
N HIS A 214 7.54 -0.25 -16.50
CA HIS A 214 8.40 -1.16 -15.75
C HIS A 214 9.29 -1.99 -16.67
N PHE A 215 8.73 -2.73 -17.63
CA PHE A 215 9.51 -3.54 -18.58
C PHE A 215 10.46 -2.71 -19.44
N TYR A 216 10.02 -1.54 -19.90
CA TYR A 216 10.88 -0.64 -20.65
C TYR A 216 12.08 -0.16 -19.81
N GLY A 217 11.88 0.08 -18.51
CA GLY A 217 12.95 0.42 -17.58
C GLY A 217 13.96 -0.71 -17.37
N LEU A 218 13.52 -1.97 -17.44
CA LEU A 218 14.38 -3.14 -17.27
C LEU A 218 15.30 -3.43 -18.47
N LYS A 219 15.06 -2.83 -19.65
CA LYS A 219 15.77 -3.20 -20.89
C LYS A 219 17.29 -3.00 -20.86
N TRP A 220 17.77 -2.14 -19.96
CA TRP A 220 19.20 -1.86 -19.78
C TRP A 220 19.84 -2.66 -18.64
N GLN A 221 19.05 -3.40 -17.87
CA GLN A 221 19.54 -4.14 -16.73
C GLN A 221 20.20 -5.45 -17.18
N PRO A 222 21.39 -5.79 -16.68
CA PRO A 222 22.03 -7.06 -16.97
C PRO A 222 21.13 -8.26 -16.64
N GLY A 223 21.10 -9.25 -17.53
CA GLY A 223 20.28 -10.46 -17.38
C GLY A 223 18.81 -10.33 -17.82
N GLN A 224 18.36 -9.13 -18.21
CA GLN A 224 17.02 -8.92 -18.74
C GLN A 224 17.00 -9.07 -20.28
N LEU A 225 15.97 -9.74 -20.80
CA LEU A 225 15.77 -9.92 -22.24
C LEU A 225 14.45 -9.26 -22.65
N ILE A 226 14.53 -8.27 -23.54
CA ILE A 226 13.35 -7.56 -24.05
C ILE A 226 12.32 -8.53 -24.67
N SER A 227 12.78 -9.60 -25.31
CA SER A 227 11.91 -10.63 -25.89
C SER A 227 11.10 -11.39 -24.84
N ASN A 228 11.60 -11.54 -23.61
CA ASN A 228 10.84 -12.13 -22.51
C ASN A 228 9.78 -11.15 -22.01
N HIS A 229 10.13 -9.87 -21.84
CA HIS A 229 9.17 -8.82 -21.46
C HIS A 229 8.03 -8.71 -22.47
N GLN A 230 8.34 -8.72 -23.76
CA GLN A 230 7.36 -8.69 -24.84
C GLN A 230 6.40 -9.89 -24.79
N LYS A 231 6.91 -11.10 -24.49
CA LYS A 231 6.07 -12.29 -24.32
C LYS A 231 5.13 -12.19 -23.13
N ILE A 232 5.65 -11.77 -21.97
CA ILE A 232 4.84 -11.60 -20.75
C ILE A 232 3.76 -10.53 -20.98
N TYR A 233 4.16 -9.38 -21.52
CA TYR A 233 3.25 -8.30 -21.86
C TYR A 233 2.15 -8.74 -22.83
N TYR A 234 2.52 -9.49 -23.89
CA TYR A 234 1.53 -10.04 -24.82
C TYR A 234 0.58 -11.03 -24.16
N ASN A 235 1.06 -11.87 -23.24
CA ASN A 235 0.18 -12.81 -22.52
C ASN A 235 -0.86 -12.07 -21.67
N ILE A 236 -0.44 -11.02 -20.95
CA ILE A 236 -1.33 -10.23 -20.10
C ILE A 236 -2.34 -9.43 -20.94
N PHE A 237 -1.87 -8.66 -21.92
CA PHE A 237 -2.68 -7.66 -22.62
C PHE A 237 -3.21 -8.09 -24.00
N GLY A 238 -2.73 -9.20 -24.56
CA GLY A 238 -3.10 -9.67 -25.90
C GLY A 238 -2.62 -8.75 -27.04
N LYS A 239 -1.73 -7.80 -26.75
CA LYS A 239 -1.20 -6.82 -27.71
C LYS A 239 0.31 -6.70 -27.61
N LYS A 240 0.94 -6.19 -28.67
CA LYS A 240 2.39 -6.00 -28.72
C LYS A 240 2.82 -4.87 -27.78
N MET A 241 3.91 -5.08 -27.07
CA MET A 241 4.60 -4.02 -26.32
C MET A 241 5.25 -3.05 -27.30
N LEU A 242 5.05 -1.74 -27.12
CA LEU A 242 5.67 -0.72 -28.00
C LEU A 242 7.19 -0.82 -27.98
N GLU A 243 7.78 -0.65 -29.17
CA GLU A 243 9.23 -0.60 -29.36
C GLU A 243 9.81 0.79 -29.03
N THR A 244 11.15 0.91 -28.97
CA THR A 244 11.82 2.15 -28.50
C THR A 244 11.33 3.42 -29.20
N GLN A 245 11.18 3.41 -30.52
CA GLN A 245 10.74 4.60 -31.26
C GLN A 245 9.27 4.94 -30.96
N GLU A 246 8.38 3.95 -31.01
CA GLU A 246 6.95 4.13 -30.74
C GLU A 246 6.69 4.52 -29.29
N TYR A 247 7.43 3.93 -28.35
CA TYR A 247 7.39 4.27 -26.94
C TYR A 247 7.70 5.76 -26.73
N ASN A 248 8.82 6.24 -27.30
CA ASN A 248 9.26 7.62 -27.12
C ASN A 248 8.32 8.65 -27.78
N GLN A 249 7.56 8.24 -28.79
CA GLN A 249 6.58 9.10 -29.49
C GLN A 249 5.16 9.00 -28.90
N SER A 250 4.91 8.07 -27.98
CA SER A 250 3.59 7.85 -27.40
C SER A 250 3.26 8.91 -26.35
N ASN A 251 2.18 9.65 -26.58
CA ASN A 251 1.60 10.58 -25.59
C ASN A 251 1.14 9.86 -24.31
N MET A 252 0.76 8.58 -24.41
CA MET A 252 0.39 7.77 -23.25
C MET A 252 1.60 7.47 -22.37
N MET A 253 2.75 7.18 -22.98
CA MET A 253 3.98 6.84 -22.25
C MET A 253 4.75 8.08 -21.78
N ASN A 254 4.63 9.19 -22.53
CA ASN A 254 5.29 10.46 -22.25
C ASN A 254 4.26 11.60 -22.32
N PRO A 255 3.35 11.71 -21.33
CA PRO A 255 2.43 12.82 -21.26
C PRO A 255 3.22 14.13 -21.09
N THR A 256 2.89 15.13 -21.91
CA THR A 256 3.43 16.50 -21.83
C THR A 256 2.93 17.26 -20.62
#